data_AF-A0A2V1DPB1-F1
#
_entry.id   AF-A0A2V1DPB1-F1
#
_cell.length_a   1.000
_cell.length_b   1.000
_cell.length_c   1.000
_cell.angle_alpha   90.00
_cell.angle_beta   90.00
_cell.angle_gamma   90.00
#
_symmetry.space_group_name_H-M   'P 1'
#
loop_
_entity.id
_entity.type
_entity.pdbx_description
1 polymer ?
#
loop_
_entity_poly.entity_id
_entity_poly.type
_entity_poly.pdbx_seq_one_letter_code
_entity_poly.pdbx_strand_id
1 'polypeptide(L)'
;MRADSTESIIISVIACMVLSGFRVIGRFASRFLKKTPIGVRDWLILGGLAGAFAISIIIIQAAKRGLGKHVEIVGLAGVRQLLLYSYIGEIFYSISFLLIKMSTLFFYRQIFGSRFMNLATTGISIFVVL
;
A
#
# COMPACT_ATOMS: atom_id res chain seq x y z
N MET A 1 15.58 -27.91 5.71
CA MET A 1 14.16 -27.67 6.04
C MET A 1 13.91 -26.17 6.09
N ARG A 2 13.16 -25.60 5.12
CA ARG A 2 12.53 -24.24 5.05
C ARG A 2 12.48 -23.71 3.60
N ALA A 3 11.96 -24.52 2.67
CA ALA A 3 11.42 -23.99 1.39
C ALA A 3 10.00 -23.43 1.60
N ASP A 4 9.27 -24.02 2.56
CA ASP A 4 7.88 -23.70 2.93
C ASP A 4 7.65 -22.22 3.32
N SER A 5 8.63 -21.61 4.02
CA SER A 5 8.49 -20.21 4.48
C SER A 5 8.44 -19.21 3.33
N THR A 6 9.19 -19.43 2.26
CA THR A 6 9.20 -18.52 1.09
C THR A 6 7.92 -18.67 0.27
N GLU A 7 7.42 -19.90 0.12
CA GLU A 7 6.16 -20.18 -0.57
C GLU A 7 4.97 -19.58 0.19
N SER A 8 4.93 -19.73 1.51
CA SER A 8 3.93 -19.09 2.38
C SER A 8 3.91 -17.57 2.25
N ILE A 9 5.08 -16.92 2.17
CA ILE A 9 5.18 -15.47 1.96
C ILE A 9 4.57 -15.09 0.62
N ILE A 10 4.93 -15.78 -0.47
CA ILE A 10 4.42 -15.47 -1.81
C ILE A 10 2.90 -15.62 -1.88
N ILE A 11 2.34 -16.69 -1.29
CA ILE A 11 0.89 -16.92 -1.24
C ILE A 11 0.18 -15.78 -0.49
N SER A 12 0.72 -15.36 0.66
CA SER A 12 0.15 -14.26 1.43
C SER A 12 0.15 -12.94 0.66
N VAL A 13 1.24 -12.65 -0.07
CA VAL A 13 1.37 -11.43 -0.88
C VAL A 13 0.36 -11.42 -2.03
N ILE A 14 0.19 -12.54 -2.73
CA ILE A 14 -0.79 -12.67 -3.80
C ILE A 14 -2.21 -12.49 -3.26
N ALA A 15 -2.54 -13.11 -2.13
CA ALA A 15 -3.84 -12.96 -1.49
C ALA A 15 -4.12 -11.49 -1.12
N CYS A 16 -3.15 -10.79 -0.52
CA CYS A 16 -3.26 -9.37 -0.22
C CYS A 16 -3.42 -8.50 -1.48
N MET A 17 -2.77 -8.86 -2.59
CA MET A 17 -2.85 -8.16 -3.87
C MET A 17 -4.26 -8.28 -4.49
N VAL A 18 -4.84 -9.48 -4.45
CA VAL A 18 -6.22 -9.73 -4.89
C VAL A 18 -7.21 -8.96 -4.01
N LEU A 19 -7.08 -9.02 -2.68
CA LEU A 19 -7.92 -8.27 -1.75
C LEU A 19 -7.82 -6.75 -1.96
N SER A 20 -6.62 -6.23 -2.22
CA SER A 20 -6.39 -4.83 -2.55
C SER A 20 -7.10 -4.43 -3.85
N GLY A 21 -7.03 -5.28 -4.88
CA GLY A 21 -7.77 -5.10 -6.14
C GLY A 21 -9.28 -5.04 -5.91
N PHE A 22 -9.84 -5.99 -5.16
CA PHE A 22 -11.25 -6.00 -4.78
C PHE A 22 -11.67 -4.73 -4.03
N ARG A 23 -10.84 -4.24 -3.12
CA ARG A 23 -11.11 -3.00 -2.37
C ARG A 23 -11.19 -1.78 -3.28
N VAL A 24 -10.33 -1.70 -4.30
CA VAL A 24 -10.39 -0.61 -5.30
C VAL A 24 -11.63 -0.74 -6.18
N ILE A 25 -11.96 -1.94 -6.64
CA ILE A 25 -13.17 -2.19 -7.44
C ILE A 25 -14.43 -1.82 -6.66
N GLY A 26 -14.55 -2.26 -5.40
CA GLY A 26 -15.69 -1.91 -4.54
C GLY A 26 -15.83 -0.40 -4.33
N ARG A 27 -14.71 0.32 -4.31
CA ARG A 27 -14.70 1.78 -4.20
C ARG A 27 -15.10 2.47 -5.51
N PHE A 28 -14.67 1.96 -6.66
CA PHE A 28 -15.16 2.41 -7.98
C PHE A 28 -16.65 2.12 -8.13
N ALA A 29 -17.13 0.93 -7.74
CA ALA A 29 -18.54 0.56 -7.76
C ALA A 29 -19.39 1.49 -6.89
N SER A 30 -18.95 1.77 -5.65
CA SER A 30 -19.61 2.75 -4.77
C SER A 30 -19.70 4.14 -5.39
N ARG A 31 -18.74 4.53 -6.23
CA ARG A 31 -18.76 5.80 -6.97
C ARG A 31 -19.65 5.79 -8.21
N PHE A 32 -19.71 4.69 -8.95
CA PHE A 32 -20.69 4.50 -10.03
C PHE A 32 -22.12 4.67 -9.51
N LEU A 33 -22.40 4.16 -8.31
CA LEU A 33 -23.70 4.35 -7.65
C LEU A 33 -23.96 5.81 -7.24
N LYS A 34 -22.92 6.60 -6.93
CA LYS A 34 -23.05 7.99 -6.45
C LYS A 34 -22.91 9.07 -7.54
N LYS A 35 -22.73 8.71 -8.83
CA LYS A 35 -22.63 9.63 -10.00
C LYS A 35 -21.82 10.92 -9.73
N THR A 36 -20.72 10.82 -9.01
CA THR A 36 -19.91 12.00 -8.62
C THR A 36 -18.85 12.28 -9.71
N PRO A 37 -18.60 13.54 -10.11
CA PRO A 37 -17.61 13.84 -11.16
C PRO A 37 -16.20 13.35 -10.80
N ILE A 38 -15.47 12.93 -11.83
CA ILE A 38 -14.07 12.49 -11.77
C ILE A 38 -13.24 13.68 -11.28
N GLY A 39 -12.75 13.59 -10.05
CA GLY A 39 -11.94 14.63 -9.44
C GLY A 39 -10.58 14.09 -9.01
N VAL A 40 -9.67 15.00 -8.65
CA VAL A 40 -8.30 14.75 -8.13
C VAL A 40 -8.23 13.62 -7.08
N ARG A 41 -9.35 13.32 -6.41
CA ARG A 41 -9.51 12.24 -5.42
C ARG A 41 -9.37 10.81 -5.99
N ASP A 42 -9.53 10.60 -7.30
CA ASP A 42 -9.38 9.27 -7.92
C ASP A 42 -7.92 8.92 -8.20
N TRP A 43 -7.08 9.92 -8.47
CA TRP A 43 -5.65 9.75 -8.66
C TRP A 43 -4.93 9.32 -7.38
N LEU A 44 -5.41 9.77 -6.21
CA LEU A 44 -4.86 9.37 -4.91
C LEU A 44 -5.06 7.86 -4.62
N ILE A 45 -6.18 7.29 -5.06
CA ILE A 45 -6.47 5.85 -4.91
C ILE A 45 -5.62 5.04 -5.87
N LEU A 46 -5.51 5.50 -7.12
CA LEU A 46 -4.67 4.84 -8.12
C LEU A 46 -3.20 4.84 -7.69
N GLY A 47 -2.71 5.96 -7.15
CA GLY A 47 -1.35 6.08 -6.61
C GLY A 47 -1.12 5.14 -5.42
N GLY A 48 -2.08 5.05 -4.50
CA GLY A 48 -2.01 4.10 -3.37
C GLY A 48 -1.96 2.64 -3.83
N LEU A 49 -2.78 2.29 -4.82
CA LEU A 49 -2.78 0.94 -5.42
C LEU A 49 -1.46 0.64 -6.15
N ALA A 50 -0.94 1.60 -6.92
CA ALA A 50 0.32 1.46 -7.62
C ALA A 50 1.49 1.23 -6.64
N GLY A 51 1.53 1.98 -5.54
CA GLY A 51 2.54 1.76 -4.50
C GLY A 51 2.39 0.42 -3.78
N ALA A 52 1.15 -0.04 -3.53
CA ALA A 52 0.91 -1.38 -2.99
C ALA A 52 1.40 -2.49 -3.93
N PHE A 53 1.15 -2.35 -5.24
CA PHE A 53 1.69 -3.26 -6.26
C PHE A 53 3.22 -3.23 -6.29
N ALA A 54 3.83 -2.05 -6.21
CA ALA A 54 5.29 -1.91 -6.19
C ALA A 54 5.92 -2.63 -5.00
N ILE A 55 5.34 -2.50 -3.80
CA ILE A 55 5.83 -3.19 -2.59
C ILE A 55 5.67 -4.69 -2.73
N SER A 56 4.54 -5.18 -3.23
CA SER A 56 4.34 -6.62 -3.47
C SER A 56 5.40 -7.20 -4.41
N ILE A 57 5.76 -6.47 -5.49
CA ILE A 57 6.82 -6.88 -6.42
C ILE A 57 8.18 -6.91 -5.71
N ILE A 58 8.50 -5.88 -4.90
CA ILE A 58 9.74 -5.80 -4.14
C ILE A 58 9.85 -6.98 -3.16
N ILE A 59 8.76 -7.32 -2.46
CA ILE A 59 8.71 -8.45 -1.52
C ILE A 59 8.89 -9.78 -2.26
N ILE A 60 8.25 -9.98 -3.41
CA ILE A 60 8.42 -11.21 -4.21
C ILE A 60 9.87 -11.34 -4.71
N GLN A 61 10.49 -10.24 -5.17
CA GLN A 61 11.88 -10.23 -5.61
C GLN A 61 12.85 -10.49 -4.46
N ALA A 62 12.56 -9.95 -3.28
CA ALA A 62 13.35 -10.18 -2.09
C ALA A 62 13.16 -11.61 -1.53
N ALA A 63 11.95 -12.19 -1.63
CA ALA A 63 11.66 -13.60 -1.35
C ALA A 63 12.48 -14.54 -2.24
N LYS A 64 12.55 -14.28 -3.55
CA LYS A 64 13.37 -15.05 -4.50
C LYS A 64 14.87 -14.94 -4.23
N ARG A 65 15.34 -13.81 -3.69
CA ARG A 65 16.76 -13.58 -3.35
C ARG A 65 17.15 -14.08 -1.95
N GLY A 66 16.22 -14.71 -1.23
CA GLY A 66 16.51 -15.37 0.04
C GLY A 66 16.02 -14.65 1.30
N LEU A 67 14.99 -13.78 1.22
CA LEU A 67 14.22 -13.38 2.41
C LEU A 67 13.74 -14.65 3.13
N GLY A 68 14.33 -14.93 4.30
CA GLY A 68 14.04 -16.10 5.12
C GLY A 68 15.14 -17.19 5.18
N LYS A 69 16.24 -17.08 4.42
CA LYS A 69 17.43 -17.94 4.60
C LYS A 69 18.41 -17.32 5.60
N HIS A 70 19.06 -18.14 6.42
CA HIS A 70 20.10 -17.69 7.35
C HIS A 70 21.23 -16.96 6.59
N VAL A 71 21.72 -15.86 7.19
CA VAL A 71 22.77 -14.95 6.68
C VAL A 71 23.99 -15.69 6.12
N GLU A 72 24.26 -16.90 6.61
CA GLU A 72 25.39 -17.75 6.24
C GLU A 72 25.37 -18.25 4.79
N ILE A 73 24.21 -18.36 4.13
CA ILE A 73 24.09 -18.91 2.76
C ILE A 73 24.11 -17.80 1.69
N VAL A 74 23.76 -16.58 2.07
CA VAL A 74 23.51 -15.46 1.12
C VAL A 74 24.78 -14.61 0.91
N GLY A 75 25.75 -14.71 1.82
CA GLY A 75 26.97 -13.91 1.81
C GLY A 75 26.72 -12.43 2.17
N LEU A 76 27.72 -11.76 2.73
CA LEU A 76 27.64 -10.34 3.15
C LEU A 76 27.16 -9.39 2.04
N ALA A 77 27.49 -9.70 0.78
CA ALA A 77 27.05 -8.91 -0.38
C ALA A 77 25.55 -9.01 -0.65
N GLY A 78 24.93 -10.18 -0.47
CA GLY A 78 23.50 -10.39 -0.68
C GLY A 78 22.65 -9.82 0.45
N VAL A 79 23.17 -9.81 1.68
CA VAL A 79 22.53 -9.14 2.84
C VAL A 79 22.42 -7.64 2.61
N ARG A 80 23.48 -6.99 2.12
CA ARG A 80 23.45 -5.56 1.82
C ARG A 80 22.39 -5.21 0.77
N GLN A 81 22.27 -6.00 -0.31
CA GLN A 81 21.23 -5.78 -1.31
C GLN A 81 19.83 -5.98 -0.70
N LEU A 82 19.66 -6.98 0.15
CA LEU A 82 18.38 -7.27 0.80
C LEU A 82 17.91 -6.14 1.73
N LEU A 83 18.81 -5.60 2.54
CA LEU A 83 18.51 -4.43 3.38
C LEU A 83 18.13 -3.23 2.52
N LEU A 84 18.81 -3.02 1.39
CA LEU A 84 18.54 -1.90 0.48
C LEU A 84 17.15 -2.04 -0.16
N TYR A 85 16.75 -3.24 -0.58
CA TYR A 85 15.40 -3.51 -1.08
C TYR A 85 14.32 -3.36 0.00
N SER A 86 14.58 -3.80 1.23
CA SER A 86 13.64 -3.60 2.35
C SER A 86 13.48 -2.12 2.67
N TYR A 87 14.58 -1.36 2.71
CA TYR A 87 14.56 0.07 2.97
C TYR A 87 13.76 0.84 1.90
N ILE A 88 13.98 0.54 0.62
CA ILE A 88 13.17 1.11 -0.46
C ILE A 88 11.70 0.72 -0.30
N GLY A 89 11.42 -0.56 0.01
CA GLY A 89 10.06 -1.04 0.25
C GLY A 89 9.35 -0.29 1.38
N GLU A 90 10.07 0.07 2.44
CA GLU A 90 9.54 0.79 3.60
C GLU A 90 9.20 2.25 3.29
N ILE A 91 9.98 2.90 2.41
CA ILE A 91 9.67 4.23 1.89
C ILE A 91 8.37 4.19 1.08
N PHE A 92 8.26 3.24 0.14
CA PHE A 92 7.04 3.07 -0.64
C PHE A 92 5.84 2.70 0.23
N TYR A 93 6.05 1.89 1.27
CA TYR A 93 5.03 1.53 2.25
C TYR A 93 4.49 2.75 2.97
N SER A 94 5.37 3.61 3.48
CA SER A 94 4.99 4.85 4.14
C SER A 94 4.15 5.74 3.22
N ILE A 95 4.61 5.95 1.98
CA ILE A 95 3.90 6.76 0.97
C ILE A 95 2.51 6.17 0.69
N SER A 96 2.42 4.87 0.40
CA SER A 96 1.14 4.19 0.15
C SER A 96 0.17 4.31 1.32
N PHE A 97 0.67 4.17 2.55
CA PHE A 97 -0.15 4.26 3.75
C PHE A 97 -0.70 5.67 3.96
N LEU A 98 0.11 6.70 3.71
CA LEU A 98 -0.31 8.10 3.71
C LEU A 98 -1.40 8.36 2.67
N LEU A 99 -1.21 7.91 1.42
CA LEU A 99 -2.18 8.09 0.34
C LEU A 99 -3.52 7.39 0.65
N ILE A 100 -3.50 6.20 1.24
CA ILE A 100 -4.70 5.45 1.62
C ILE A 100 -5.46 6.15 2.76
N LYS A 101 -4.75 6.64 3.79
CA LYS A 101 -5.34 7.44 4.87
C LYS A 101 -6.01 8.70 4.32
N MET A 102 -5.32 9.43 3.46
CA MET A 102 -5.83 10.64 2.81
C MET A 102 -7.08 10.37 1.98
N SER A 103 -7.09 9.28 1.21
CA SER A 103 -8.26 8.86 0.44
C SER A 103 -9.46 8.53 1.34
N THR A 104 -9.22 7.83 2.45
CA THR A 104 -10.28 7.46 3.40
C THR A 104 -10.88 8.70 4.05
N LEU A 105 -10.05 9.63 4.49
CA LEU A 105 -10.48 10.87 5.14
C LEU A 105 -11.31 11.75 4.19
N PHE A 106 -10.87 11.88 2.94
CA PHE A 106 -11.64 12.57 1.90
C PHE A 106 -12.99 11.89 1.59
N PHE A 107 -13.12 10.59 1.82
CA PHE A 107 -14.40 9.88 1.66
C PHE A 107 -15.36 10.20 2.80
N TYR A 108 -14.87 10.23 4.04
CA TYR A 108 -15.66 10.69 5.20
C TYR A 108 -16.18 12.11 5.00
N ARG A 109 -15.33 13.00 4.47
CA ARG A 109 -15.69 14.38 4.15
C ARG A 109 -16.88 14.48 3.18
N GLN A 110 -16.99 13.55 2.24
CA GLN A 110 -18.07 13.54 1.26
C GLN A 110 -19.38 12.98 1.84
N ILE A 111 -19.31 12.00 2.75
CA ILE A 111 -20.51 11.42 3.36
C ILE A 111 -21.12 12.39 4.38
N PHE A 112 -20.30 12.99 5.22
CA PHE A 112 -20.74 13.80 6.36
C PHE A 112 -20.43 15.27 6.14
N GLY A 113 -20.85 15.86 5.01
CA GLY A 113 -20.50 17.21 4.53
C GLY A 113 -20.88 18.41 5.44
N SER A 114 -20.54 18.35 6.72
CA SER A 114 -20.64 19.38 7.73
C SER A 114 -19.36 20.22 7.72
N ARG A 115 -19.50 21.55 7.92
CA ARG A 115 -18.39 22.51 7.91
C ARG A 115 -17.31 22.15 8.94
N PHE A 116 -17.71 21.61 10.09
CA PHE A 116 -16.80 21.17 11.15
C PHE A 116 -15.96 19.95 10.72
N MET A 117 -16.59 19.00 10.02
CA MET A 117 -15.94 17.78 9.50
C MET A 117 -14.89 18.12 8.45
N ASN A 118 -15.14 19.14 7.61
CA ASN A 118 -14.20 19.59 6.59
C ASN A 118 -12.93 20.20 7.18
N LEU A 119 -13.08 20.99 8.25
CA LEU A 119 -11.96 21.63 8.93
C LEU A 119 -11.11 20.59 9.68
N ALA A 120 -11.74 19.70 10.45
CA ALA A 120 -11.06 18.61 11.15
C ALA A 120 -10.31 17.68 10.18
N THR A 121 -10.94 17.33 9.06
CA THR A 121 -10.31 16.53 7.99
C THR A 121 -9.07 17.22 7.42
N THR A 122 -9.11 18.53 7.23
CA THR A 122 -7.97 19.28 6.67
C THR A 122 -6.81 19.34 7.68
N GLY A 123 -7.10 19.56 8.96
CA GLY A 123 -6.10 19.52 10.03
C GLY A 123 -5.42 18.15 10.14
N ILE A 124 -6.21 17.07 10.16
CA ILE A 124 -5.68 15.69 10.20
C ILE A 124 -4.84 15.38 8.96
N SER A 125 -5.26 15.85 7.78
CA SER A 125 -4.47 15.64 6.55
C SER A 125 -3.11 16.32 6.58
N ILE A 126 -3.02 17.51 7.18
CA ILE A 126 -1.76 18.24 7.31
C ILE A 126 -0.85 17.52 8.31
N PHE A 127 -1.39 17.12 9.47
CA PHE A 127 -0.64 16.36 10.47
C PHE A 127 -0.16 15.00 9.96
N VAL A 128 -0.91 14.36 9.07
CA VAL A 128 -0.49 13.07 8.49
C VAL A 128 0.65 13.23 7.50
N VAL A 129 0.75 14.37 6.81
CA VAL A 129 1.80 14.64 5.82
C VAL A 129 3.07 15.24 6.46
N LEU A 130 2.94 15.88 7.62
CA LEU A 130 3.98 16.61 8.34
C LEU A 130 4.65 15.73 9.41
#